data_AF-A0AAD7IV37-F1
#
_entry.id   AF-A0AAD7IV37-F1
#
_cell.length_a   1.000
_cell.length_b   1.000
_cell.length_c   1.000
_cell.angle_alpha   90.00
_cell.angle_beta   90.00
_cell.angle_gamma   90.00
#
_symmetry.space_group_name_H-M   'P 1'
#
loop_
_entity.id
_entity.type
_entity.pdbx_description
1 polymer ?
#
loop_
_entity_poly.entity_id
_entity_poly.type
_entity_poly.pdbx_seq_one_letter_code
_entity_poly.pdbx_strand_id
1 'polypeptide(L)'
;MYASPPFHSASAETLASVTHALSQQGGPRLRTQQTWFEHSPNPLIPHDVNIGSLLGAVQQKTNASGYKTDWDFNVAVTDAWNREADGHTLFAASCTESFSYNLPFSIATLAPTPTSLIAYPTFLVNYDFLNQLISDQGRAGLEAYYESLGIEVRPYDGARILTINGLEASAYLVALATDSSIYDGLVGTYETVNPRYMLLMSRYSADTTSGAFTQEVGRFGQRTFYPGADSVTVVLETSKGTKSLTVPWAATFLGSGNTTASFIWETCLLSPNAVQSKREVERRDVKIPQYVSQKTGVVRPDNGDQGPIRDNGPTALAAPTNSVKPNLTSFGHITTLDLYQLASHPEVGVLYFEQFEPSDGTDFNTYISGISDTLYTGINKLKEAGVKHILIDNSGNRGGYISAGAVALWSLFPTDLYPGFPGVLRAGELARQESVAAASSADQNSEYYYGFYRDLNYNLFTNNSQFMDPPVLKTVNGVEDAYSQPCFIDFGTASNFTNFTTPAFSGVDYVIVGGA
;
A
#
# COMPACT_ATOMS: atom_id res chain seq x y z
N MET A 1 -0.09 -21.45 -9.69
CA MET A 1 0.22 -22.68 -8.92
C MET A 1 1.72 -22.79 -8.74
N TYR A 2 2.26 -22.53 -7.56
CA TYR A 2 3.63 -22.90 -7.19
C TYR A 2 3.60 -23.64 -5.86
N ALA A 3 4.00 -24.92 -5.89
CA ALA A 3 4.22 -25.72 -4.69
C ALA A 3 5.68 -25.54 -4.25
N SER A 4 5.91 -25.09 -3.02
CA SER A 4 7.24 -25.03 -2.42
C SER A 4 7.78 -26.44 -2.17
N PRO A 5 9.05 -26.75 -2.50
CA PRO A 5 9.65 -28.03 -2.14
C PRO A 5 9.98 -28.06 -0.63
N PRO A 6 9.88 -29.23 0.04
CA PRO A 6 10.13 -29.33 1.47
C PRO A 6 11.63 -29.32 1.78
N PHE A 7 12.07 -28.38 2.61
CA PHE A 7 13.42 -28.39 3.20
C PHE A 7 13.49 -29.40 4.36
N HIS A 8 14.27 -30.47 4.19
CA HIS A 8 14.61 -31.42 5.25
C HIS A 8 15.80 -30.92 6.10
N SER A 9 15.73 -31.14 7.41
CA SER A 9 16.53 -30.57 8.50
C SER A 9 17.96 -31.15 8.66
N ALA A 10 18.69 -31.38 7.58
CA ALA A 10 20.08 -31.89 7.66
C ALA A 10 21.12 -30.99 6.95
N SER A 11 20.80 -29.73 6.67
CA SER A 11 21.61 -28.86 5.79
C SER A 11 22.30 -27.67 6.48
N ALA A 12 22.18 -27.50 7.81
CA ALA A 12 22.80 -26.36 8.49
C ALA A 12 24.34 -26.45 8.56
N GLU A 13 24.92 -27.65 8.73
CA GLU A 13 26.38 -27.85 8.70
C GLU A 13 26.94 -27.89 7.27
N THR A 14 26.12 -28.27 6.30
CA THR A 14 26.50 -28.24 4.86
C THR A 14 26.50 -26.81 4.31
N LEU A 15 25.62 -25.92 4.80
CA LEU A 15 25.62 -24.52 4.35
C LEU A 15 26.90 -23.80 4.78
N ALA A 16 27.33 -23.95 6.04
CA ALA A 16 28.54 -23.29 6.55
C ALA A 16 29.83 -23.77 5.85
N SER A 17 29.90 -25.07 5.49
CA SER A 17 31.05 -25.61 4.74
C SER A 17 31.05 -25.21 3.26
N VAL A 18 29.88 -25.06 2.64
CA VAL A 18 29.74 -24.56 1.26
C VAL A 18 30.06 -23.06 1.16
N THR A 19 29.68 -22.23 2.16
CA THR A 19 30.02 -20.80 2.17
C THR A 19 31.54 -20.58 2.33
N HIS A 20 32.23 -21.44 3.10
CA HIS A 20 33.69 -21.35 3.27
C HIS A 20 34.46 -21.89 2.05
N ALA A 21 33.96 -22.93 1.37
CA ALA A 21 34.58 -23.47 0.17
C ALA A 21 34.44 -22.54 -1.05
N LEU A 22 33.30 -21.86 -1.19
CA LEU A 22 33.03 -20.92 -2.29
C LEU A 22 33.72 -19.56 -2.13
N SER A 23 34.20 -19.20 -0.94
CA SER A 23 34.98 -17.96 -0.76
C SER A 23 36.46 -18.11 -1.15
N GLN A 24 36.98 -19.33 -1.27
CA GLN A 24 38.39 -19.59 -1.60
C GLN A 24 38.66 -19.94 -3.07
N GLN A 25 37.64 -20.34 -3.82
CA GLN A 25 37.74 -20.52 -5.26
C GLN A 25 36.92 -19.40 -5.92
N GLY A 26 37.57 -18.51 -6.67
CA GLY A 26 36.96 -17.30 -7.27
C GLY A 26 35.85 -17.53 -8.31
N GLY A 27 34.84 -18.35 -7.99
CA GLY A 27 33.60 -18.51 -8.71
C GLY A 27 32.55 -17.47 -8.30
N PRO A 28 31.41 -17.42 -9.01
CA PRO A 28 30.37 -16.43 -8.79
C PRO A 28 29.88 -16.52 -7.35
N ARG A 29 30.01 -15.41 -6.60
CA ARG A 29 29.49 -15.30 -5.24
C ARG A 29 27.97 -15.41 -5.32
N LEU A 30 27.42 -16.54 -4.88
CA LEU A 30 26.02 -16.64 -4.47
C LEU A 30 25.81 -15.62 -3.36
N ARG A 31 25.25 -14.46 -3.71
CA ARG A 31 24.81 -13.48 -2.71
C ARG A 31 23.61 -14.09 -2.02
N THR A 32 23.73 -14.34 -0.72
CA THR A 32 22.56 -14.63 0.12
C THR A 32 21.63 -13.42 0.05
N GLN A 33 20.33 -13.58 0.31
CA GLN A 33 19.40 -12.45 0.45
C GLN A 33 19.98 -11.36 1.36
N GLN A 34 20.65 -11.75 2.46
CA GLN A 34 21.34 -10.83 3.35
C GLN A 34 22.45 -10.00 2.68
N THR A 35 23.32 -10.63 1.87
CA THR A 35 24.37 -9.93 1.10
C THR A 35 23.80 -9.10 -0.06
N TRP A 36 22.59 -9.43 -0.51
CA TRP A 36 21.80 -8.60 -1.42
C TRP A 36 21.28 -7.37 -0.66
N PHE A 37 20.67 -7.51 0.50
CA PHE A 37 20.16 -6.37 1.29
C PHE A 37 21.27 -5.44 1.79
N GLU A 38 22.46 -5.95 2.09
CA GLU A 38 23.60 -5.15 2.55
C GLU A 38 24.26 -4.32 1.42
N HIS A 39 24.04 -4.66 0.15
CA HIS A 39 24.80 -4.11 -0.99
C HIS A 39 24.00 -3.85 -2.26
N SER A 40 22.69 -4.10 -2.26
CA SER A 40 21.82 -3.83 -3.41
C SER A 40 21.34 -2.40 -3.31
N PRO A 41 21.77 -1.51 -4.21
CA PRO A 41 21.19 -0.18 -4.27
C PRO A 41 19.75 -0.36 -4.78
N ASN A 42 18.73 -0.19 -3.95
CA ASN A 42 17.34 -0.33 -4.40
C ASN A 42 17.12 0.62 -5.62
N PRO A 43 16.75 0.13 -6.81
CA PRO A 43 16.82 0.91 -8.03
C PRO A 43 15.66 1.91 -8.15
N LEU A 44 14.68 1.84 -7.23
CA LEU A 44 13.48 2.66 -7.22
C LEU A 44 13.39 3.58 -5.98
N ILE A 45 14.33 3.49 -5.04
CA ILE A 45 14.36 4.36 -3.86
C ILE A 45 15.43 5.43 -4.09
N PRO A 46 15.09 6.73 -4.02
CA PRO A 46 16.04 7.84 -4.17
C PRO A 46 17.05 7.97 -3.03
N HIS A 47 17.13 7.00 -2.12
CA HIS A 47 17.98 7.01 -0.93
C HIS A 47 18.57 5.62 -0.71
N ASP A 48 19.88 5.56 -0.46
CA ASP A 48 20.56 4.35 -0.01
C ASP A 48 20.22 4.09 1.46
N VAL A 49 19.50 3.01 1.74
CA VAL A 49 19.19 2.61 3.10
C VAL A 49 20.18 1.53 3.51
N ASN A 50 21.25 1.95 4.18
CA ASN A 50 22.20 1.03 4.79
C ASN A 50 21.59 0.43 6.08
N ILE A 51 20.82 -0.64 5.92
CA ILE A 51 20.17 -1.36 7.04
C ILE A 51 21.17 -1.79 8.09
N GLY A 52 22.37 -2.23 7.69
CA GLY A 52 23.45 -2.59 8.62
C GLY A 52 23.88 -1.42 9.52
N SER A 53 23.99 -0.21 8.96
CA SER A 53 24.29 1.01 9.70
C SER A 53 23.14 1.40 10.65
N LEU A 54 21.89 1.30 10.18
CA LEU A 54 20.71 1.61 11.00
C LEU A 54 20.58 0.65 12.18
N LEU A 55 20.72 -0.67 11.96
CA LEU A 55 20.73 -1.66 13.03
C LEU A 55 21.95 -1.51 13.94
N GLY A 56 23.11 -1.12 13.39
CA GLY A 56 24.30 -0.78 14.16
C GLY A 56 24.05 0.40 15.11
N ALA A 57 23.32 1.43 14.67
CA ALA A 57 22.92 2.56 15.51
C ALA A 57 21.96 2.12 16.63
N VAL A 58 21.01 1.22 16.34
CA VAL A 58 20.14 0.61 17.36
C VAL A 58 20.97 -0.14 18.41
N GLN A 59 21.91 -0.98 17.96
CA GLN A 59 22.81 -1.73 18.85
C GLN A 59 23.69 -0.81 19.70
N GLN A 60 24.26 0.25 19.11
CA GLN A 60 25.06 1.22 19.81
C GLN A 60 24.26 1.92 20.91
N LYS A 61 23.02 2.34 20.62
CA LYS A 61 22.14 2.97 21.62
C LYS A 61 21.78 2.00 22.74
N THR A 62 21.48 0.74 22.43
CA THR A 62 21.25 -0.32 23.42
C THR A 62 22.44 -0.49 24.35
N ASN A 63 23.66 -0.50 23.82
CA ASN A 63 24.89 -0.70 24.60
C ASN A 63 25.31 0.54 25.41
N ALA A 64 24.99 1.75 24.94
CA ALA A 64 25.46 2.99 25.56
C ALA A 64 24.51 3.48 26.67
N SER A 65 23.28 3.85 26.30
CA SER A 65 22.29 4.45 27.21
C SER A 65 21.10 3.54 27.49
N GLY A 66 20.91 2.51 26.65
CA GLY A 66 19.66 1.78 26.57
C GLY A 66 18.52 2.63 25.99
N TYR A 67 17.35 2.00 25.93
CA TYR A 67 16.06 2.64 25.63
C TYR A 67 15.28 2.82 26.93
N LYS A 68 14.47 3.89 27.02
CA LYS A 68 13.70 4.20 28.24
C LYS A 68 12.64 3.13 28.50
N THR A 69 12.06 2.59 27.44
CA THR A 69 11.06 1.53 27.48
C THR A 69 11.32 0.48 26.41
N ASP A 70 10.74 -0.71 26.57
CA ASP A 70 10.73 -1.75 25.53
C ASP A 70 10.00 -1.26 24.27
N TRP A 71 8.99 -0.40 24.43
CA TRP A 71 8.32 0.28 23.33
C TRP A 71 9.31 1.08 22.48
N ASP A 72 10.12 1.95 23.10
CA ASP A 72 11.09 2.79 22.39
C ASP A 72 12.14 1.95 21.63
N PHE A 73 12.49 0.77 22.18
CA PHE A 73 13.40 -0.16 21.51
C PHE A 73 12.75 -0.81 20.29
N ASN A 74 11.55 -1.40 20.44
CA ASN A 74 10.84 -2.05 19.34
C ASN A 74 10.61 -1.06 18.19
N VAL A 75 10.12 0.13 18.53
CA VAL A 75 9.97 1.25 17.58
C VAL A 75 11.26 1.52 16.80
N ALA A 76 12.42 1.56 17.46
CA ALA A 76 13.68 1.84 16.79
C ALA A 76 14.17 0.68 15.89
N VAL A 77 13.92 -0.57 16.26
CA VAL A 77 14.21 -1.74 15.42
C VAL A 77 13.30 -1.76 14.19
N THR A 78 12.00 -1.58 14.42
CA THR A 78 10.99 -1.50 13.37
C THR A 78 11.30 -0.38 12.39
N ASP A 79 11.72 0.80 12.87
CA ASP A 79 12.17 1.93 12.03
C ASP A 79 13.42 1.59 11.22
N ALA A 80 14.42 0.99 11.85
CA ALA A 80 15.66 0.63 11.17
C ALA A 80 15.44 -0.39 10.04
N TRP A 81 14.60 -1.41 10.28
CA TRP A 81 14.35 -2.48 9.33
C TRP A 81 13.45 -2.05 8.17
N ASN A 82 12.30 -1.43 8.46
CA ASN A 82 11.28 -1.23 7.43
C ASN A 82 11.60 -0.08 6.46
N ARG A 83 12.63 0.72 6.76
CA ARG A 83 13.20 1.71 5.83
C ARG A 83 13.73 1.09 4.54
N GLU A 84 13.96 -0.22 4.51
CA GLU A 84 14.33 -0.94 3.29
C GLU A 84 13.32 -0.74 2.15
N ALA A 85 12.06 -0.45 2.51
CA ALA A 85 11.00 -0.11 1.56
C ALA A 85 10.81 -1.18 0.46
N ASP A 86 10.97 -2.44 0.86
CA ASP A 86 10.59 -3.64 0.14
C ASP A 86 9.39 -4.29 0.88
N GLY A 87 8.31 -4.56 0.15
CA GLY A 87 7.09 -5.11 0.73
C GLY A 87 7.19 -6.57 1.16
N HIS A 88 8.29 -7.24 0.85
CA HIS A 88 8.59 -8.58 1.33
C HIS A 88 9.44 -8.57 2.60
N THR A 89 9.96 -7.40 3.02
CA THR A 89 10.78 -7.24 4.22
C THR A 89 10.07 -6.36 5.24
N LEU A 90 9.32 -7.02 6.12
CA LEU A 90 8.60 -6.38 7.22
C LEU A 90 9.09 -6.92 8.56
N PHE A 91 9.55 -6.01 9.44
CA PHE A 91 9.68 -6.26 10.86
C PHE A 91 8.45 -5.73 11.59
N ALA A 92 7.69 -6.67 12.14
CA ALA A 92 6.43 -6.47 12.85
C ALA A 92 6.61 -6.91 14.31
N ALA A 93 6.60 -5.96 15.25
CA ALA A 93 6.64 -6.30 16.67
C ALA A 93 5.21 -6.44 17.21
N SER A 94 4.83 -7.65 17.64
CA SER A 94 3.47 -7.95 18.10
C SER A 94 2.98 -7.01 19.21
N CYS A 95 3.88 -6.54 20.08
CA CYS A 95 3.56 -5.55 21.10
C CYS A 95 3.13 -4.19 20.52
N THR A 96 3.81 -3.72 19.47
CA THR A 96 3.56 -2.38 18.92
C THR A 96 2.33 -2.35 18.02
N GLU A 97 2.02 -3.48 17.39
CA GLU A 97 0.85 -3.64 16.50
C GLU A 97 -0.46 -3.89 17.25
N SER A 98 -0.40 -4.01 18.59
CA SER A 98 -1.59 -4.19 19.44
C SER A 98 -2.44 -2.94 19.60
N PHE A 99 -2.03 -1.83 18.98
CA PHE A 99 -2.70 -0.55 19.05
C PHE A 99 -3.03 -0.05 17.65
N SER A 100 -4.17 0.62 17.55
CA SER A 100 -4.57 1.37 16.37
C SER A 100 -4.72 2.83 16.75
N TYR A 101 -4.05 3.72 16.02
CA TYR A 101 -4.09 5.17 16.22
C TYR A 101 -5.08 5.75 15.23
N ASN A 102 -6.13 6.40 15.73
CA ASN A 102 -7.28 6.80 14.93
C ASN A 102 -7.56 8.30 15.10
N LEU A 103 -7.80 8.99 13.98
CA LEU A 103 -8.40 10.31 13.89
C LEU A 103 -9.92 10.16 13.62
N PRO A 104 -10.75 11.19 13.91
CA PRO A 104 -12.19 11.17 13.64
C PRO A 104 -12.53 11.50 12.17
N PHE A 105 -11.53 11.47 11.28
CA PHE A 105 -11.68 11.69 9.85
C PHE A 105 -10.50 11.09 9.09
N SER A 106 -10.76 10.81 7.82
CA SER A 106 -9.75 10.51 6.80
C SER A 106 -9.70 11.65 5.76
N ILE A 107 -8.86 11.51 4.75
CA ILE A 107 -8.74 12.46 3.65
C ILE A 107 -9.28 11.83 2.37
N ALA A 108 -10.17 12.53 1.67
CA ALA A 108 -10.51 12.20 0.29
C ALA A 108 -9.79 13.16 -0.68
N THR A 109 -9.52 12.72 -1.90
CA THR A 109 -8.87 13.52 -2.94
C THR A 109 -9.75 13.65 -4.17
N LEU A 110 -9.84 14.86 -4.69
CA LEU A 110 -10.51 15.19 -5.95
C LEU A 110 -9.52 15.84 -6.91
N ALA A 111 -9.55 15.43 -8.17
CA ALA A 111 -8.72 16.03 -9.22
C ALA A 111 -9.48 16.16 -10.54
N PRO A 112 -9.36 17.31 -11.25
CA PRO A 112 -10.06 17.52 -12.52
C PRO A 112 -9.48 16.70 -13.70
N THR A 113 -8.28 16.14 -13.57
CA THR A 113 -7.64 15.29 -14.60
C THR A 113 -6.76 14.22 -13.95
N PRO A 114 -6.46 13.08 -14.62
CA PRO A 114 -5.49 12.09 -14.12
C PRO A 114 -4.13 12.72 -13.78
N THR A 115 -3.65 13.62 -14.62
CA THR A 115 -2.37 14.32 -14.41
C THR A 115 -2.39 15.29 -13.23
N SER A 116 -3.55 15.81 -12.86
CA SER A 116 -3.72 16.74 -11.73
C SER A 116 -3.89 16.05 -10.37
N LEU A 117 -4.13 14.73 -10.32
CA LEU A 117 -4.12 13.96 -9.06
C LEU A 117 -2.79 14.10 -8.33
N ILE A 118 -1.70 14.22 -9.09
CA ILE A 118 -0.34 14.37 -8.57
C ILE A 118 0.05 15.85 -8.49
N ALA A 119 -0.39 16.68 -9.45
CA ALA A 119 0.06 18.06 -9.53
C ALA A 119 -0.70 19.02 -8.59
N TYR A 120 -2.03 18.93 -8.50
CA TYR A 120 -2.89 19.88 -7.76
C TYR A 120 -4.22 19.26 -7.29
N PRO A 121 -4.23 18.19 -6.47
CA PRO A 121 -5.47 17.65 -5.95
C PRO A 121 -6.12 18.60 -4.94
N THR A 122 -7.45 18.53 -4.83
CA THR A 122 -8.21 19.10 -3.72
C THR A 122 -8.38 18.03 -2.65
N PHE A 123 -7.94 18.33 -1.43
CA PHE A 123 -8.12 17.45 -0.28
C PHE A 123 -9.36 17.82 0.49
N LEU A 124 -10.17 16.83 0.82
CA LEU A 124 -11.39 16.99 1.59
C LEU A 124 -11.28 16.21 2.89
N VAL A 125 -11.85 16.77 3.96
CA VAL A 125 -12.18 16.01 5.16
C VAL A 125 -13.23 14.97 4.75
N ASN A 126 -12.95 13.72 5.04
CA ASN A 126 -13.92 12.64 4.94
C ASN A 126 -14.23 12.15 6.35
N TYR A 127 -15.38 12.55 6.88
CA TYR A 127 -15.82 12.14 8.21
C TYR A 127 -16.04 10.63 8.22
N ASP A 128 -15.17 9.93 8.94
CA ASP A 128 -15.16 8.48 8.95
C ASP A 128 -14.73 7.96 10.31
N PHE A 129 -15.59 7.10 10.86
CA PHE A 129 -15.29 6.33 12.04
C PHE A 129 -15.34 4.87 11.64
N LEU A 130 -14.17 4.22 11.69
CA LEU A 130 -14.04 2.81 11.40
C LEU A 130 -15.03 1.98 12.19
N ASN A 131 -15.66 1.06 11.46
CA ASN A 131 -16.34 -0.11 12.01
C ASN A 131 -15.61 -1.42 11.67
N GLN A 132 -14.50 -1.36 10.92
CA GLN A 132 -13.85 -2.59 10.43
C GLN A 132 -12.97 -3.27 11.49
N LEU A 133 -12.38 -2.51 12.41
CA LEU A 133 -11.45 -3.04 13.44
C LEU A 133 -11.97 -2.92 14.87
N ILE A 134 -13.08 -2.23 15.05
CA ILE A 134 -13.70 -1.97 16.33
C ILE A 134 -15.19 -2.14 16.07
N SER A 135 -15.89 -2.93 16.89
CA SER A 135 -17.31 -3.21 16.78
C SER A 135 -18.15 -1.91 16.68
N ASP A 136 -19.45 -1.98 16.43
CA ASP A 136 -20.34 -0.81 16.49
C ASP A 136 -20.18 -0.02 17.82
N GLN A 137 -19.77 -0.70 18.90
CA GLN A 137 -19.43 -0.10 20.20
C GLN A 137 -18.11 0.69 20.18
N GLY A 138 -17.15 0.24 19.38
CA GLY A 138 -15.89 0.91 19.11
C GLY A 138 -16.00 2.25 18.43
N ARG A 139 -16.81 2.32 17.37
CA ARG A 139 -17.16 3.60 16.71
C ARG A 139 -17.79 4.57 17.69
N ALA A 140 -18.81 4.11 18.42
CA ALA A 140 -19.49 4.94 19.43
C ALA A 140 -18.53 5.40 20.53
N GLY A 141 -17.57 4.56 20.92
CA GLY A 141 -16.52 4.92 21.88
C GLY A 141 -15.58 6.01 21.36
N LEU A 142 -15.16 5.92 20.10
CA LEU A 142 -14.26 6.91 19.49
C LEU A 142 -14.99 8.25 19.26
N GLU A 143 -16.24 8.23 18.78
CA GLU A 143 -17.08 9.42 18.67
C GLU A 143 -17.25 10.08 20.05
N ALA A 144 -17.63 9.31 21.08
CA ALA A 144 -17.78 9.80 22.44
C ALA A 144 -16.47 10.36 23.04
N TYR A 145 -15.31 9.77 22.70
CA TYR A 145 -14.00 10.30 23.10
C TYR A 145 -13.77 11.70 22.54
N TYR A 146 -13.95 11.90 21.23
CA TYR A 146 -13.77 13.22 20.62
C TYR A 146 -14.83 14.23 21.05
N GLU A 147 -16.07 13.80 21.27
CA GLU A 147 -17.12 14.62 21.89
C GLU A 147 -16.73 15.07 23.30
N SER A 148 -16.13 14.19 24.12
CA SER A 148 -15.66 14.54 25.47
C SER A 148 -14.56 15.60 25.46
N LEU A 149 -13.82 15.73 24.36
CA LEU A 149 -12.82 16.75 24.12
C LEU A 149 -13.39 18.02 23.49
N GLY A 150 -14.68 18.05 23.16
CA GLY A 150 -15.33 19.15 22.44
C GLY A 150 -14.89 19.28 20.98
N ILE A 151 -14.40 18.20 20.37
CA ILE A 151 -13.93 18.16 18.99
C ILE A 151 -15.03 17.58 18.10
N GLU A 152 -15.78 18.47 17.43
CA GLU A 152 -16.79 18.09 16.46
C GLU A 152 -16.23 18.14 15.04
N VAL A 153 -15.98 16.97 14.42
CA VAL A 153 -15.47 16.92 13.03
C VAL A 153 -16.57 16.75 11.99
N ARG A 154 -17.72 16.20 12.37
CA ARG A 154 -18.86 15.95 11.48
C ARG A 154 -19.34 17.19 10.69
N PRO A 155 -19.40 18.40 11.26
CA PRO A 155 -19.81 19.59 10.51
C PRO A 155 -18.83 20.00 9.39
N TYR A 156 -17.64 19.41 9.37
CA TYR A 156 -16.59 19.70 8.40
C TYR A 156 -16.45 18.60 7.35
N ASP A 157 -17.33 17.60 7.32
CA ASP A 157 -17.33 16.60 6.25
C ASP A 157 -17.44 17.27 4.87
N GLY A 158 -16.57 16.88 3.94
CA GLY A 158 -16.41 17.51 2.63
C GLY A 158 -15.75 18.89 2.64
N ALA A 159 -15.33 19.44 3.79
CA ALA A 159 -14.59 20.70 3.85
C ALA A 159 -13.19 20.53 3.26
N ARG A 160 -12.70 21.56 2.55
CA ARG A 160 -11.38 21.49 1.93
C ARG A 160 -10.28 21.67 2.97
N ILE A 161 -9.27 20.81 2.94
CA ILE A 161 -8.08 20.90 3.77
C ILE A 161 -7.05 21.79 3.06
N LEU A 162 -6.64 22.88 3.71
CA LEU A 162 -5.64 23.82 3.20
C LEU A 162 -4.24 23.48 3.69
N THR A 163 -4.10 23.24 5.00
CA THR A 163 -2.81 22.90 5.62
C THR A 163 -2.96 21.81 6.67
N ILE A 164 -1.88 21.04 6.84
CA ILE A 164 -1.69 20.01 7.86
C ILE A 164 -0.37 20.32 8.57
N ASN A 165 -0.42 20.48 9.90
CA ASN A 165 0.71 20.87 10.74
C ASN A 165 1.49 22.09 10.21
N GLY A 166 0.77 23.06 9.65
CA GLY A 166 1.34 24.30 9.12
C GLY A 166 1.95 24.19 7.72
N LEU A 167 2.02 22.99 7.14
CA LEU A 167 2.41 22.76 5.75
C LEU A 167 1.18 22.70 4.85
N GLU A 168 1.31 23.12 3.60
CA GLU A 168 0.26 22.90 2.60
C GLU A 168 -0.07 21.40 2.52
N ALA A 169 -1.36 21.06 2.37
CA ALA A 169 -1.84 19.69 2.52
C ALA A 169 -1.14 18.71 1.55
N SER A 170 -0.93 19.08 0.28
CA SER A 170 -0.19 18.24 -0.67
C SER A 170 1.26 18.04 -0.25
N ALA A 171 1.94 19.12 0.17
CA ALA A 171 3.33 19.04 0.63
C ALA A 171 3.48 18.14 1.86
N TYR A 172 2.54 18.24 2.82
CA TYR A 172 2.52 17.38 4.00
C TYR A 172 2.33 15.90 3.62
N LEU A 173 1.35 15.61 2.76
CA LEU A 173 1.02 14.23 2.38
C LEU A 173 2.09 13.61 1.47
N VAL A 174 2.72 14.38 0.59
CA VAL A 174 3.89 13.94 -0.18
C VAL A 174 5.05 13.66 0.76
N ALA A 175 5.40 14.57 1.67
CA ALA A 175 6.45 14.33 2.67
C ALA A 175 6.14 13.08 3.50
N LEU A 176 4.88 12.88 3.87
CA LEU A 176 4.43 11.70 4.59
C LEU A 176 4.58 10.42 3.77
N ALA A 177 4.39 10.46 2.44
CA ALA A 177 4.57 9.31 1.56
C ALA A 177 6.04 9.05 1.17
N THR A 178 6.88 10.09 1.14
CA THR A 178 8.31 10.03 0.77
C THR A 178 9.22 9.78 1.95
N ASP A 179 9.05 10.57 3.01
CA ASP A 179 10.01 10.72 4.11
C ASP A 179 9.66 9.84 5.30
N SER A 180 8.51 9.14 5.27
CA SER A 180 7.99 8.49 6.47
C SER A 180 8.99 7.49 7.04
N SER A 181 9.56 7.87 8.18
CA SER A 181 9.93 6.92 9.21
C SER A 181 8.73 6.04 9.57
N ILE A 182 8.94 4.82 10.04
CA ILE A 182 7.85 3.86 10.31
C ILE A 182 6.74 4.37 11.24
N TYR A 183 6.98 5.43 11.98
CA TYR A 183 6.00 6.08 12.84
C TYR A 183 4.67 6.36 12.09
N ASP A 184 4.70 6.58 10.79
CA ASP A 184 3.47 6.84 10.03
C ASP A 184 2.79 5.58 9.46
N GLY A 185 3.37 4.39 9.65
CA GLY A 185 2.83 3.11 9.20
C GLY A 185 2.78 2.94 7.68
N LEU A 186 3.57 3.70 6.93
CA LEU A 186 3.58 3.75 5.46
C LEU A 186 4.83 3.14 4.84
N VAL A 187 5.87 2.87 5.64
CA VAL A 187 7.16 2.37 5.17
C VAL A 187 7.34 0.91 5.60
N GLY A 188 7.71 0.07 4.63
CA GLY A 188 7.72 -1.39 4.71
C GLY A 188 6.78 -2.09 3.70
N THR A 189 6.10 -1.35 2.82
CA THR A 189 5.32 -1.92 1.70
C THR A 189 6.08 -1.76 0.36
N TYR A 190 5.82 -2.64 -0.61
CA TYR A 190 6.46 -2.74 -1.94
C TYR A 190 6.18 -1.53 -2.86
N GLU A 191 5.56 -0.52 -2.29
CA GLU A 191 4.87 0.53 -2.99
C GLU A 191 5.82 1.69 -3.21
N THR A 192 5.82 2.22 -4.42
CA THR A 192 6.47 3.50 -4.71
C THR A 192 5.75 4.63 -3.96
N VAL A 193 6.30 5.85 -4.02
CA VAL A 193 5.70 7.02 -3.34
C VAL A 193 4.23 7.21 -3.74
N ASN A 194 3.87 6.95 -4.99
CA ASN A 194 2.51 7.18 -5.50
C ASN A 194 1.47 6.26 -4.83
N PRO A 195 1.60 4.92 -4.81
CA PRO A 195 0.67 4.08 -4.08
C PRO A 195 0.66 4.35 -2.57
N ARG A 196 1.81 4.66 -1.93
CA ARG A 196 1.83 5.05 -0.50
C ARG A 196 1.02 6.31 -0.25
N TYR A 197 1.19 7.31 -1.10
CA TYR A 197 0.42 8.54 -1.06
C TYR A 197 -1.07 8.27 -1.25
N MET A 198 -1.46 7.32 -2.11
CA MET A 198 -2.85 6.90 -2.26
C MET A 198 -3.40 6.19 -1.01
N LEU A 199 -2.61 5.35 -0.35
CA LEU A 199 -3.02 4.69 0.89
C LEU A 199 -3.31 5.66 2.04
N LEU A 200 -2.80 6.89 1.99
CA LEU A 200 -3.16 7.93 2.96
C LEU A 200 -4.64 8.30 2.89
N MET A 201 -5.26 8.15 1.73
CA MET A 201 -6.61 8.61 1.45
C MET A 201 -7.64 7.54 1.83
N SER A 202 -8.84 7.99 2.22
CA SER A 202 -10.01 7.11 2.35
C SER A 202 -10.34 6.48 1.01
N ARG A 203 -10.92 5.28 1.07
CA ARG A 203 -11.38 4.56 -0.10
C ARG A 203 -12.74 3.93 0.11
N TYR A 204 -13.39 3.52 -0.97
CA TYR A 204 -14.55 2.64 -0.91
C TYR A 204 -14.18 1.27 -1.48
N SER A 205 -14.76 0.20 -0.93
CA SER A 205 -14.77 -1.16 -1.48
C SER A 205 -16.22 -1.52 -1.75
N ALA A 206 -16.52 -2.01 -2.95
CA ALA A 206 -17.87 -2.47 -3.27
C ALA A 206 -17.97 -3.98 -3.03
N ASP A 207 -18.94 -4.40 -2.23
CA ASP A 207 -19.48 -5.75 -2.37
C ASP A 207 -20.32 -5.79 -3.65
N THR A 208 -19.64 -6.21 -4.72
CA THR A 208 -20.20 -6.35 -6.07
C THR A 208 -21.37 -7.33 -6.15
N THR A 209 -21.49 -8.27 -5.20
CA THR A 209 -22.63 -9.20 -5.15
C THR A 209 -23.88 -8.54 -4.57
N SER A 210 -23.73 -7.71 -3.53
CA SER A 210 -24.87 -7.05 -2.87
C SER A 210 -25.13 -5.61 -3.33
N GLY A 211 -24.21 -5.02 -4.11
CA GLY A 211 -24.19 -3.62 -4.50
C GLY A 211 -23.93 -2.66 -3.32
N ALA A 212 -23.40 -3.18 -2.21
CA ALA A 212 -23.09 -2.39 -1.03
C ALA A 212 -21.69 -1.82 -1.11
N PHE A 213 -21.51 -0.57 -0.71
CA PHE A 213 -20.22 0.06 -0.58
C PHE A 213 -19.82 0.13 0.88
N THR A 214 -18.60 -0.27 1.16
CA THR A 214 -17.95 -0.14 2.44
C THR A 214 -16.88 0.93 2.32
N GLN A 215 -16.93 1.93 3.19
CA GLN A 215 -15.85 2.88 3.33
C GLN A 215 -14.70 2.26 4.14
N GLU A 216 -13.47 2.46 3.67
CA GLU A 216 -12.26 2.14 4.41
C GLU A 216 -11.48 3.43 4.71
N VAL A 217 -11.05 3.57 5.97
CA VAL A 217 -10.26 4.72 6.41
C VAL A 217 -8.85 4.63 5.83
N GLY A 218 -8.37 5.76 5.30
CA GLY A 218 -7.01 5.88 4.80
C GLY A 218 -5.99 5.92 5.94
N ARG A 219 -4.72 5.65 5.60
CA ARG A 219 -3.60 5.65 6.56
C ARG A 219 -3.30 7.02 7.16
N PHE A 220 -3.89 8.10 6.63
CA PHE A 220 -3.91 9.37 7.33
C PHE A 220 -4.84 9.32 8.56
N GLY A 221 -6.03 8.73 8.42
CA GLY A 221 -7.03 8.67 9.49
C GLY A 221 -6.82 7.51 10.47
N GLN A 222 -6.16 6.42 10.05
CA GLN A 222 -5.88 5.27 10.90
C GLN A 222 -4.48 4.70 10.68
N ARG A 223 -3.76 4.38 11.75
CA ARG A 223 -2.42 3.79 11.67
C ARG A 223 -2.23 2.66 12.67
N THR A 224 -1.53 1.61 12.25
CA THR A 224 -1.11 0.50 13.12
C THR A 224 0.16 0.84 13.92
N PHE A 225 0.89 1.87 13.50
CA PHE A 225 2.10 2.35 14.15
C PHE A 225 1.89 3.74 14.75
N TYR A 226 2.67 4.05 15.79
CA TYR A 226 2.57 5.32 16.50
C TYR A 226 2.94 6.50 15.58
N PRO A 227 2.03 7.46 15.33
CA PRO A 227 2.11 8.52 14.32
C PRO A 227 3.26 9.53 14.47
N GLY A 228 4.17 9.34 15.42
CA GLY A 228 5.31 10.25 15.67
C GLY A 228 4.92 11.53 16.42
N ALA A 229 3.62 11.85 16.53
CA ALA A 229 3.09 13.02 17.22
C ALA A 229 1.77 12.71 17.92
N ASP A 230 1.49 13.42 19.02
CA ASP A 230 0.27 13.21 19.82
C ASP A 230 -0.99 13.81 19.17
N SER A 231 -0.85 14.72 18.19
CA SER A 231 -1.97 15.38 17.53
C SER A 231 -1.62 15.84 16.11
N VAL A 232 -2.65 16.15 15.33
CA VAL A 232 -2.56 16.82 14.03
C VAL A 232 -3.31 18.14 14.07
N THR A 233 -2.75 19.19 13.48
CA THR A 233 -3.44 20.46 13.28
C THR A 233 -3.82 20.63 11.82
N VAL A 234 -5.12 20.77 11.53
CA VAL A 234 -5.62 21.01 10.17
C VAL A 234 -6.22 22.41 10.07
N VAL A 235 -6.02 23.06 8.93
CA VAL A 235 -6.75 24.29 8.57
C VAL A 235 -7.68 23.97 7.42
N LEU A 236 -8.97 24.22 7.64
CA LEU A 236 -10.06 23.90 6.74
C LEU A 236 -10.63 25.17 6.12
N GLU A 237 -11.01 25.10 4.85
CA GLU A 237 -11.86 26.07 4.17
C GLU A 237 -13.32 25.60 4.28
N THR A 238 -14.15 26.45 4.88
CA THR A 238 -15.59 26.20 5.07
C THR A 238 -16.41 27.32 4.44
N SER A 239 -17.72 27.12 4.31
CA SER A 239 -18.65 28.17 3.85
C SER A 239 -18.68 29.42 4.75
N LYS A 240 -18.17 29.33 5.98
CA LYS A 240 -18.09 30.42 6.96
C LYS A 240 -16.68 31.02 7.08
N GLY A 241 -15.76 30.65 6.19
CA GLY A 241 -14.35 31.04 6.23
C GLY A 241 -13.44 29.91 6.72
N THR A 242 -12.23 30.25 7.14
CA THR A 242 -11.24 29.27 7.57
C THR A 242 -11.42 28.83 9.02
N LYS A 243 -11.18 27.56 9.29
CA LYS A 243 -11.23 26.97 10.63
C LYS A 243 -9.97 26.16 10.90
N SER A 244 -9.32 26.39 12.03
CA SER A 244 -8.23 25.54 12.51
C SER A 244 -8.75 24.57 13.57
N LEU A 245 -8.35 23.31 13.47
CA LEU A 245 -8.64 22.24 14.42
C LEU A 245 -7.32 21.56 14.81
N THR A 246 -7.09 21.38 16.11
CA THR A 246 -6.03 20.50 16.61
C THR A 246 -6.70 19.26 17.19
N VAL A 247 -6.40 18.11 16.59
CA VAL A 247 -7.07 16.85 16.85
C VAL A 247 -6.04 15.86 17.40
N PRO A 248 -6.17 15.41 18.66
CA PRO A 248 -5.27 14.41 19.21
C PRO A 248 -5.52 13.06 18.56
N TRP A 249 -4.48 12.22 18.48
CA TRP A 249 -4.64 10.83 18.09
C TRP A 249 -5.28 10.03 19.22
N ALA A 250 -6.24 9.19 18.89
CA ALA A 250 -6.81 8.23 19.83
C ALA A 250 -6.20 6.85 19.63
N ALA A 251 -5.61 6.29 20.68
CA ALA A 251 -5.10 4.92 20.66
C ALA A 251 -6.19 3.94 21.10
N THR A 252 -6.65 3.10 20.18
CA THR A 252 -7.53 1.97 20.44
C THR A 252 -6.68 0.73 20.67
N PHE A 253 -6.95 0.00 21.75
CA PHE A 253 -6.26 -1.24 22.06
C PHE A 253 -6.96 -2.43 21.39
N LEU A 254 -6.25 -3.13 20.52
CA LEU A 254 -6.71 -4.32 19.79
C LEU A 254 -6.20 -5.64 20.40
N GLY A 255 -5.31 -5.54 21.38
CA GLY A 255 -4.71 -6.68 22.07
C GLY A 255 -5.59 -7.31 23.16
N SER A 256 -5.03 -8.34 23.79
CA SER A 256 -5.57 -8.98 25.00
C SER A 256 -4.77 -8.58 26.24
N GLY A 257 -5.37 -8.76 27.41
CA GLY A 257 -4.78 -8.41 28.69
C GLY A 257 -5.24 -7.05 29.23
N ASN A 258 -5.47 -7.01 30.54
CA ASN A 258 -5.99 -5.84 31.26
C ASN A 258 -4.95 -5.18 32.19
N THR A 259 -3.75 -5.75 32.25
CA THR A 259 -2.55 -5.25 32.93
C THR A 259 -1.36 -5.32 31.97
N THR A 260 -0.27 -4.62 32.27
CA THR A 260 0.98 -4.73 31.50
C THR A 260 1.50 -6.18 31.44
N ALA A 261 1.41 -6.92 32.54
CA ALA A 261 1.86 -8.30 32.59
C ALA A 261 1.01 -9.23 31.71
N SER A 262 -0.32 -9.14 31.82
CA SER A 262 -1.23 -9.91 30.97
C SER A 262 -1.13 -9.47 29.50
N PHE A 263 -0.89 -8.19 29.21
CA PHE A 263 -0.68 -7.70 27.85
C PHE A 263 0.56 -8.33 27.21
N ILE A 264 1.69 -8.30 27.93
CA ILE A 264 2.92 -8.93 27.46
C ILE A 264 2.70 -10.44 27.25
N TRP A 265 2.03 -11.10 28.19
CA TRP A 265 1.85 -12.54 28.13
C TRP A 265 0.85 -12.99 27.05
N GLU A 266 -0.26 -12.27 26.90
CA GLU A 266 -1.38 -12.67 26.04
C GLU A 266 -1.24 -12.12 24.61
N THR A 267 -0.52 -11.01 24.43
CA THR A 267 -0.44 -10.31 23.13
C THR A 267 0.97 -10.19 22.57
N CYS A 268 1.95 -9.78 23.39
CA CYS A 268 3.32 -9.61 22.90
C CYS A 268 4.03 -10.93 22.62
N LEU A 269 3.81 -11.93 23.47
CA LEU A 269 4.39 -13.26 23.29
C LEU A 269 3.47 -14.08 22.39
N LEU A 270 4.04 -14.76 21.40
CA LEU A 270 3.32 -15.72 20.57
C LEU A 270 2.49 -16.64 21.49
N SER A 271 1.17 -16.57 21.35
CA SER A 271 0.24 -17.42 22.11
C SER A 271 0.76 -18.87 22.11
N PRO A 272 0.69 -19.59 23.23
CA PRO A 272 1.06 -21.00 23.29
C PRO A 272 0.43 -21.85 22.18
N ASN A 273 -0.69 -21.39 21.62
CA ASN A 273 -1.45 -22.06 20.57
C ASN A 273 -1.07 -21.63 19.13
N ALA A 274 -0.31 -20.54 18.94
CA ALA A 274 0.03 -20.00 17.61
C ALA A 274 1.16 -20.76 16.90
N VAL A 275 1.85 -21.70 17.57
CA VAL A 275 2.89 -22.54 16.96
C VAL A 275 2.72 -23.99 17.42
N GLN A 276 1.72 -24.69 16.89
CA GLN A 276 1.70 -26.16 16.88
C GLN A 276 2.16 -26.76 15.53
N SER A 277 2.44 -25.96 14.50
CA SER A 277 3.04 -26.46 13.27
C SER A 277 4.58 -26.39 13.32
N LYS A 278 5.19 -27.45 13.88
CA LYS A 278 6.52 -28.00 13.51
C LYS A 278 7.75 -27.07 13.43
N ARG A 279 7.85 -26.01 14.23
CA ARG A 279 9.15 -25.42 14.59
C ARG A 279 9.32 -25.35 16.11
N GLU A 280 9.50 -26.52 16.72
CA GLU A 280 10.27 -26.64 17.96
C GLU A 280 11.73 -26.31 17.64
N VAL A 281 12.06 -25.02 17.58
CA VAL A 281 13.43 -24.60 17.87
C VAL A 281 13.43 -24.28 19.36
N GLU A 282 13.99 -25.22 20.13
CA GLU A 282 14.57 -25.00 21.46
C GLU A 282 13.86 -23.96 22.36
N ARG A 283 12.61 -24.26 22.75
CA ARG A 283 11.97 -23.61 23.92
C ARG A 283 12.51 -24.13 25.27
N ARG A 284 13.68 -24.79 25.28
CA ARG A 284 14.35 -25.23 26.51
C ARG A 284 15.40 -24.20 26.88
N ASP A 285 15.23 -23.61 28.06
CA ASP A 285 16.21 -22.80 28.78
C ASP A 285 16.41 -21.33 28.39
N VAL A 286 15.40 -20.64 27.86
CA VAL A 286 15.33 -19.18 28.09
C VAL A 286 14.90 -18.96 29.54
N LYS A 287 15.88 -19.05 30.46
CA LYS A 287 15.73 -18.48 31.80
C LYS A 287 15.61 -16.97 31.63
N ILE A 288 14.39 -16.45 31.58
CA ILE A 288 14.16 -15.01 31.77
C ILE A 288 14.85 -14.66 33.09
N PRO A 289 15.91 -13.82 33.08
CA PRO A 289 16.59 -13.48 34.32
C PRO A 289 15.56 -12.93 35.29
N GLN A 290 15.49 -13.48 36.51
CA GLN A 290 14.70 -12.96 37.63
C GLN A 290 15.09 -11.51 38.04
N TYR A 291 15.92 -10.83 37.24
CA TYR A 291 16.40 -9.46 37.43
C TYR A 291 15.47 -8.38 36.88
N VAL A 292 14.29 -8.71 36.34
CA VAL A 292 13.19 -7.73 36.27
C VAL A 292 12.47 -7.72 37.62
N SER A 293 13.21 -7.46 38.69
CA SER A 293 12.61 -7.00 39.94
C SER A 293 11.88 -5.71 39.60
N GLN A 294 10.56 -5.72 39.79
CA GLN A 294 9.63 -4.59 39.79
C GLN A 294 10.32 -3.23 40.00
N LYS A 295 10.91 -2.69 38.93
CA LYS A 295 11.02 -1.25 38.78
C LYS A 295 9.81 -0.92 37.95
N THR A 296 8.94 -0.10 38.53
CA THR A 296 7.85 0.59 37.86
C THR A 296 8.42 1.28 36.62
N GLY A 297 8.50 0.53 35.52
CA GLY A 297 8.62 1.07 34.18
C GLY A 297 7.34 1.81 33.94
N VAL A 298 7.44 3.13 33.97
CA VAL A 298 6.38 4.06 33.61
C VAL A 298 5.96 3.67 32.19
N VAL A 299 4.85 2.94 32.07
CA VAL A 299 4.01 3.00 30.88
C VAL A 299 3.63 4.47 30.80
N ARG A 300 3.83 5.09 29.64
CA ARG A 300 3.26 6.40 29.36
C ARG A 300 1.92 6.24 28.63
N PRO A 301 0.80 6.13 29.36
CA PRO A 301 -0.41 6.92 29.16
C PRO A 301 -0.30 8.15 30.08
N ASP A 302 0.18 9.28 29.57
CA ASP A 302 0.26 10.51 30.36
C ASP A 302 0.14 11.75 29.47
N ASN A 303 -1.12 12.08 29.17
CA ASN A 303 -1.83 12.94 30.10
C ASN A 303 -2.89 12.10 30.84
N GLY A 304 -2.79 12.08 32.17
CA GLY A 304 -3.74 11.37 33.01
C GLY A 304 -5.18 11.82 32.75
N ASP A 305 -6.07 10.83 32.60
CA ASP A 305 -7.54 10.84 32.68
C ASP A 305 -8.28 10.11 31.54
N GLN A 306 -7.58 9.49 30.58
CA GLN A 306 -8.22 8.72 29.51
C GLN A 306 -7.72 7.26 29.54
N GLY A 307 -8.52 6.36 30.11
CA GLY A 307 -8.28 4.92 29.99
C GLY A 307 -8.46 4.46 28.53
N PRO A 308 -7.78 3.40 28.06
CA PRO A 308 -7.97 2.90 26.71
C PRO A 308 -9.44 2.47 26.51
N ILE A 309 -10.02 2.89 25.39
CA ILE A 309 -11.33 2.39 24.93
C ILE A 309 -11.16 0.89 24.68
N ARG A 310 -11.81 0.08 25.50
CA ARG A 310 -11.77 -1.39 25.40
C ARG A 310 -12.87 -1.85 24.46
N ASP A 311 -12.51 -2.58 23.41
CA ASP A 311 -13.45 -3.43 22.68
C ASP A 311 -13.34 -4.87 23.22
N ASN A 312 -14.48 -5.53 23.44
CA ASN A 312 -14.53 -6.81 24.12
C ASN A 312 -14.23 -7.97 23.16
N GLY A 313 -12.94 -8.25 22.94
CA GLY A 313 -12.43 -9.56 22.49
C GLY A 313 -12.51 -9.86 20.97
N PRO A 314 -11.78 -10.90 20.51
CA PRO A 314 -11.67 -11.26 19.10
C PRO A 314 -12.86 -12.13 18.69
N THR A 315 -14.04 -11.53 18.55
CA THR A 315 -15.05 -12.10 17.65
C THR A 315 -14.57 -11.88 16.21
N ALA A 316 -14.72 -12.91 15.36
CA ALA A 316 -14.43 -12.83 13.94
C ALA A 316 -14.87 -11.47 13.38
N LEU A 317 -13.97 -10.78 12.66
CA LEU A 317 -14.23 -9.50 12.01
C LEU A 317 -15.63 -9.56 11.38
N ALA A 318 -16.59 -8.86 12.00
CA ALA A 318 -17.92 -8.77 11.45
C ALA A 318 -17.79 -8.07 10.10
N ALA A 319 -18.49 -8.58 9.08
CA ALA A 319 -18.56 -7.89 7.80
C ALA A 319 -18.97 -6.42 8.05
N PRO A 320 -18.30 -5.45 7.41
CA PRO A 320 -18.52 -4.03 7.69
C PRO A 320 -20.02 -3.67 7.63
N THR A 321 -20.59 -3.24 8.76
CA THR A 321 -22.03 -2.92 8.82
C THR A 321 -22.36 -1.54 8.22
N ASN A 322 -21.32 -0.74 7.88
CA ASN A 322 -21.44 0.51 7.12
C ASN A 322 -21.58 0.26 5.61
N SER A 323 -22.38 -0.73 5.24
CA SER A 323 -22.77 -1.01 3.87
C SER A 323 -23.75 0.07 3.41
N VAL A 324 -23.24 1.14 2.80
CA VAL A 324 -24.11 2.10 2.12
C VAL A 324 -24.50 1.47 0.80
N LYS A 325 -25.80 1.29 0.57
CA LYS A 325 -26.32 1.05 -0.78
C LYS A 325 -26.70 2.42 -1.34
N PRO A 326 -25.77 3.14 -2.00
CA PRO A 326 -26.14 4.37 -2.66
C PRO A 326 -27.31 4.08 -3.61
N ASN A 327 -28.29 4.97 -3.64
CA ASN A 327 -29.46 4.84 -4.52
C ASN A 327 -29.02 5.12 -5.96
N LEU A 328 -28.50 4.10 -6.62
CA LEU A 328 -27.83 4.18 -7.90
C LEU A 328 -28.57 3.35 -8.95
N THR A 329 -28.64 3.88 -10.16
CA THR A 329 -29.02 3.08 -11.33
C THR A 329 -27.75 2.51 -11.93
N SER A 330 -27.58 1.18 -11.92
CA SER A 330 -26.43 0.51 -12.56
C SER A 330 -26.62 0.43 -14.07
N PHE A 331 -25.56 0.74 -14.82
CA PHE A 331 -25.49 0.72 -16.28
C PHE A 331 -24.51 -0.31 -16.83
N GLY A 332 -23.69 -0.89 -15.96
CA GLY A 332 -22.73 -1.95 -16.27
C GLY A 332 -22.11 -2.47 -14.98
N HIS A 333 -21.85 -3.78 -14.94
CA HIS A 333 -21.28 -4.46 -13.79
C HIS A 333 -20.41 -5.62 -14.25
N ILE A 334 -19.20 -5.69 -13.70
CA ILE A 334 -18.38 -6.89 -13.59
C ILE A 334 -17.78 -6.89 -12.18
N THR A 335 -17.24 -8.04 -11.75
CA THR A 335 -16.71 -8.30 -10.40
C THR A 335 -15.81 -7.20 -9.80
N THR A 336 -15.24 -6.32 -10.62
CA THR A 336 -14.28 -5.29 -10.21
C THR A 336 -14.59 -3.87 -10.70
N LEU A 337 -15.67 -3.70 -11.48
CA LEU A 337 -16.04 -2.44 -12.12
C LEU A 337 -17.56 -2.26 -12.11
N ASP A 338 -17.98 -1.09 -11.65
CA ASP A 338 -19.36 -0.66 -11.66
C ASP A 338 -19.53 0.67 -12.39
N LEU A 339 -20.59 0.78 -13.19
CA LEU A 339 -21.00 2.04 -13.82
C LEU A 339 -22.39 2.41 -13.32
N TYR A 340 -22.54 3.63 -12.84
CA TYR A 340 -23.81 4.09 -12.31
C TYR A 340 -24.08 5.58 -12.54
N GLN A 341 -25.33 5.99 -12.34
CA GLN A 341 -25.77 7.40 -12.34
C GLN A 341 -26.20 7.80 -10.94
N LEU A 342 -25.79 9.00 -10.51
CA LEU A 342 -26.19 9.54 -9.20
C LEU A 342 -27.66 9.98 -9.23
N ALA A 343 -28.49 9.45 -8.33
CA ALA A 343 -29.91 9.78 -8.33
C ALA A 343 -30.21 11.26 -8.07
N SER A 344 -29.45 11.93 -7.21
CA SER A 344 -29.62 13.36 -6.90
C SER A 344 -28.93 14.29 -7.91
N HIS A 345 -28.07 13.74 -8.78
CA HIS A 345 -27.30 14.45 -9.80
C HIS A 345 -27.31 13.63 -11.09
N PRO A 346 -28.46 13.53 -11.78
CA PRO A 346 -28.60 12.65 -12.96
C PRO A 346 -27.68 13.04 -14.11
N GLU A 347 -27.14 14.26 -14.12
CA GLU A 347 -26.10 14.68 -15.05
C GLU A 347 -24.72 14.06 -14.77
N VAL A 348 -24.53 13.37 -13.64
CA VAL A 348 -23.27 12.76 -13.21
C VAL A 348 -23.37 11.23 -13.26
N GLY A 349 -22.51 10.63 -14.08
CA GLY A 349 -22.21 9.21 -14.05
C GLY A 349 -20.95 8.94 -13.23
N VAL A 350 -20.83 7.73 -12.71
CA VAL A 350 -19.66 7.28 -11.96
C VAL A 350 -19.17 5.96 -12.53
N LEU A 351 -17.87 5.87 -12.71
CA LEU A 351 -17.14 4.66 -13.07
C LEU A 351 -16.27 4.29 -11.87
N TYR A 352 -16.66 3.26 -11.15
CA TYR A 352 -15.96 2.80 -9.96
C TYR A 352 -15.12 1.57 -10.27
N PHE A 353 -13.82 1.63 -9.96
CA PHE A 353 -12.85 0.55 -10.16
C PHE A 353 -12.34 0.05 -8.79
N GLU A 354 -12.81 -1.11 -8.34
CA GLU A 354 -12.37 -1.70 -7.07
C GLU A 354 -10.97 -2.32 -7.19
N GLN A 355 -10.68 -2.97 -8.30
CA GLN A 355 -9.40 -3.62 -8.59
C GLN A 355 -9.32 -3.98 -10.07
N PHE A 356 -8.15 -4.43 -10.51
CA PHE A 356 -7.85 -4.85 -11.88
C PHE A 356 -7.56 -6.35 -11.98
N GLU A 357 -8.08 -7.15 -11.05
CA GLU A 357 -7.97 -8.61 -11.05
C GLU A 357 -9.29 -9.26 -10.59
N PRO A 358 -9.80 -10.32 -11.25
CA PRO A 358 -11.03 -10.97 -10.84
C PRO A 358 -10.83 -11.76 -9.54
N SER A 359 -11.73 -11.59 -8.57
CA SER A 359 -11.73 -12.33 -7.30
C SER A 359 -12.44 -13.69 -7.37
N ASP A 360 -13.11 -13.97 -8.48
CA ASP A 360 -13.97 -15.15 -8.70
C ASP A 360 -13.28 -16.28 -9.50
N GLY A 361 -12.01 -16.11 -9.84
CA GLY A 361 -11.25 -17.08 -10.62
C GLY A 361 -11.49 -17.03 -12.14
N THR A 362 -12.15 -15.98 -12.64
CA THR A 362 -12.26 -15.71 -14.09
C THR A 362 -10.86 -15.65 -14.72
N ASP A 363 -10.68 -16.32 -15.87
CA ASP A 363 -9.40 -16.30 -16.56
C ASP A 363 -9.09 -14.91 -17.14
N PHE A 364 -7.79 -14.64 -17.32
CA PHE A 364 -7.28 -13.35 -17.80
C PHE A 364 -7.96 -12.85 -19.09
N ASN A 365 -8.13 -13.69 -20.11
CA ASN A 365 -8.64 -13.24 -21.41
C ASN A 365 -10.11 -12.85 -21.34
N THR A 366 -10.89 -13.67 -20.62
CA THR A 366 -12.31 -13.42 -20.37
C THR A 366 -12.49 -12.16 -19.54
N TYR A 367 -11.67 -11.97 -18.51
CA TYR A 367 -11.70 -10.78 -17.66
C TYR A 367 -11.39 -9.49 -18.43
N ILE A 368 -10.31 -9.48 -19.22
CA ILE A 368 -9.91 -8.32 -20.03
C ILE A 368 -11.00 -7.95 -21.05
N SER A 369 -11.61 -8.95 -21.70
CA SER A 369 -12.70 -8.72 -22.65
C SER A 369 -13.94 -8.17 -21.95
N GLY A 370 -14.26 -8.71 -20.77
CA GLY A 370 -15.39 -8.27 -19.94
C GLY A 370 -15.29 -6.82 -19.48
N ILE A 371 -14.09 -6.34 -19.08
CA ILE A 371 -13.88 -4.92 -18.76
C ILE A 371 -14.18 -4.04 -19.97
N SER A 372 -13.63 -4.39 -21.13
CA SER A 372 -13.83 -3.59 -22.36
C SER A 372 -15.30 -3.49 -22.74
N ASP A 373 -16.01 -4.63 -22.78
CA ASP A 373 -17.42 -4.69 -23.13
C ASP A 373 -18.29 -3.94 -22.12
N THR A 374 -17.98 -4.07 -20.83
CA THR A 374 -18.71 -3.39 -19.74
C THR A 374 -18.53 -1.88 -19.82
N LEU A 375 -17.31 -1.40 -20.03
CA LEU A 375 -17.04 0.03 -20.24
C LEU A 375 -17.75 0.54 -21.49
N TYR A 376 -17.62 -0.16 -22.62
CA TYR A 376 -18.23 0.25 -23.88
C TYR A 376 -19.76 0.36 -23.79
N THR A 377 -20.41 -0.70 -23.30
CA THR A 377 -21.87 -0.72 -23.20
C THR A 377 -22.38 0.22 -22.11
N GLY A 378 -21.73 0.26 -20.95
CA GLY A 378 -22.16 1.10 -19.82
C GLY A 378 -22.00 2.60 -20.09
N ILE A 379 -20.87 3.03 -20.67
CA ILE A 379 -20.64 4.43 -21.04
C ILE A 379 -21.67 4.91 -22.06
N ASN A 380 -21.98 4.09 -23.08
CA ASN A 380 -22.99 4.46 -24.07
C ASN A 380 -24.39 4.60 -23.44
N LYS A 381 -24.76 3.71 -22.51
CA LYS A 381 -26.04 3.84 -21.78
C LYS A 381 -26.07 5.06 -20.85
N LEU A 382 -24.96 5.41 -20.19
CA LEU A 382 -24.88 6.65 -19.40
C LEU A 382 -25.14 7.87 -20.28
N LYS A 383 -24.59 7.91 -21.50
CA LYS A 383 -24.86 8.98 -22.49
C LYS A 383 -26.34 9.02 -22.89
N GLU A 384 -26.93 7.87 -23.18
CA GLU A 384 -28.37 7.76 -23.48
C GLU A 384 -29.24 8.24 -22.31
N ALA A 385 -28.81 8.03 -21.08
CA ALA A 385 -29.46 8.50 -19.86
C ALA A 385 -29.26 10.00 -19.57
N GLY A 386 -28.54 10.73 -20.43
CA GLY A 386 -28.34 12.18 -20.34
C GLY A 386 -27.22 12.60 -19.39
N VAL A 387 -26.33 11.68 -19.00
CA VAL A 387 -25.12 12.01 -18.25
C VAL A 387 -24.23 12.96 -19.07
N LYS A 388 -23.69 13.96 -18.39
CA LYS A 388 -22.82 15.01 -18.95
C LYS A 388 -21.43 15.01 -18.32
N HIS A 389 -21.32 14.55 -17.08
CA HIS A 389 -20.08 14.51 -16.31
C HIS A 389 -19.81 13.11 -15.82
N ILE A 390 -18.54 12.73 -15.77
CA ILE A 390 -18.10 11.43 -15.30
C ILE A 390 -17.17 11.61 -14.11
N LEU A 391 -17.52 10.93 -13.02
CA LEU A 391 -16.64 10.71 -11.90
C LEU A 391 -15.95 9.35 -12.08
N ILE A 392 -14.63 9.34 -12.22
CA ILE A 392 -13.84 8.11 -12.22
C ILE A 392 -13.40 7.90 -10.78
N ASP A 393 -14.01 6.95 -10.11
CA ASP A 393 -13.65 6.56 -8.75
C ASP A 393 -12.71 5.37 -8.81
N ASN A 394 -11.43 5.64 -8.57
CA ASN A 394 -10.41 4.61 -8.45
C ASN A 394 -10.03 4.42 -6.97
N SER A 395 -10.80 5.01 -6.05
CA SER A 395 -10.43 5.09 -4.65
C SER A 395 -10.51 3.70 -4.05
N GLY A 396 -9.34 3.21 -3.64
CA GLY A 396 -9.22 1.86 -3.11
C GLY A 396 -8.96 0.77 -4.11
N ASN A 397 -8.62 1.12 -5.35
CA ASN A 397 -8.12 0.17 -6.31
C ASN A 397 -7.02 -0.71 -5.68
N ARG A 398 -7.25 -2.01 -5.58
CA ARG A 398 -6.32 -2.95 -4.92
C ARG A 398 -5.18 -3.40 -5.84
N GLY A 399 -5.01 -2.76 -6.99
CA GLY A 399 -4.09 -3.19 -8.04
C GLY A 399 -4.68 -4.34 -8.86
N GLY A 400 -3.83 -5.14 -9.48
CA GLY A 400 -4.21 -6.27 -10.33
C GLY A 400 -3.45 -6.26 -11.64
N TYR A 401 -4.08 -6.76 -12.70
CA TYR A 401 -3.46 -6.81 -14.02
C TYR A 401 -3.28 -5.41 -14.60
N ILE A 402 -2.02 -5.06 -14.87
CA ILE A 402 -1.65 -3.79 -15.50
C ILE A 402 -2.37 -3.60 -16.85
N SER A 403 -2.55 -4.67 -17.61
CA SER A 403 -3.28 -4.66 -18.89
C SER A 403 -4.74 -4.24 -18.72
N ALA A 404 -5.40 -4.61 -17.62
CA ALA A 404 -6.79 -4.20 -17.37
C ALA A 404 -6.89 -2.70 -17.11
N GLY A 405 -5.93 -2.11 -16.38
CA GLY A 405 -5.80 -0.67 -16.23
C GLY A 405 -5.56 0.05 -17.57
N ALA A 406 -4.71 -0.53 -18.43
CA ALA A 406 -4.48 -0.01 -19.78
C ALA A 406 -5.77 -0.06 -20.64
N VAL A 407 -6.53 -1.15 -20.59
CA VAL A 407 -7.84 -1.25 -21.27
C VAL A 407 -8.81 -0.19 -20.77
N ALA A 408 -8.91 0.01 -19.45
CA ALA A 408 -9.77 1.06 -18.90
C ALA A 408 -9.37 2.46 -19.39
N LEU A 409 -8.06 2.76 -19.39
CA LEU A 409 -7.54 4.02 -19.94
C LEU A 409 -7.87 4.17 -21.44
N TRP A 410 -7.68 3.12 -22.24
CA TRP A 410 -8.03 3.14 -23.67
C TRP A 410 -9.52 3.29 -23.94
N SER A 411 -10.38 2.75 -23.08
CA SER A 411 -11.83 2.91 -23.21
C SER A 411 -12.28 4.35 -22.90
N LEU A 412 -11.61 5.04 -21.97
CA LEU A 412 -11.98 6.40 -21.55
C LEU A 412 -11.31 7.48 -22.41
N PHE A 413 -10.05 7.23 -22.76
CA PHE A 413 -9.17 8.15 -23.48
C PHE A 413 -8.52 7.42 -24.66
N PRO A 414 -9.30 6.98 -25.67
CA PRO A 414 -8.78 6.29 -26.83
C PRO A 414 -7.84 7.21 -27.59
N THR A 415 -6.55 6.99 -27.36
CA THR A 415 -5.42 7.53 -28.11
C THR A 415 -4.54 6.34 -28.45
N ASP A 416 -3.95 6.34 -29.65
CA ASP A 416 -3.18 5.20 -30.14
C ASP A 416 -1.87 4.94 -29.36
N LEU A 417 -1.54 5.76 -28.35
CA LEU A 417 -0.31 5.65 -27.57
C LEU A 417 -0.61 5.58 -26.06
N TYR A 418 -0.89 4.38 -25.56
CA TYR A 418 -0.41 4.02 -24.22
C TYR A 418 0.72 3.01 -24.39
N PRO A 419 1.98 3.41 -24.20
CA PRO A 419 3.11 2.50 -24.39
C PRO A 419 3.15 1.33 -23.44
N GLY A 420 2.38 1.37 -22.36
CA GLY A 420 2.73 0.65 -21.14
C GLY A 420 3.63 1.51 -20.24
N PHE A 421 4.11 0.90 -19.16
CA PHE A 421 4.98 1.58 -18.21
C PHE A 421 6.44 1.52 -18.70
N PRO A 422 7.14 2.66 -18.83
CA PRO A 422 8.56 2.64 -19.15
C PRO A 422 9.31 1.91 -18.03
N GLY A 423 10.15 0.97 -18.42
CA GLY A 423 10.87 0.10 -17.51
C GLY A 423 12.30 -0.16 -17.96
N VAL A 424 13.08 -0.65 -17.02
CA VAL A 424 14.37 -1.30 -17.23
C VAL A 424 14.44 -2.49 -16.29
N LEU A 425 15.10 -3.56 -16.72
CA LEU A 425 15.39 -4.71 -15.89
C LEU A 425 16.87 -4.67 -15.50
N ARG A 426 17.25 -5.26 -14.36
CA ARG A 426 18.67 -5.43 -14.03
C ARG A 426 19.28 -6.48 -14.97
N ALA A 427 20.38 -6.11 -15.61
CA ALA A 427 21.11 -6.92 -16.59
C ALA A 427 22.43 -7.47 -16.01
N GLY A 428 22.34 -8.03 -14.80
CA GLY A 428 23.42 -8.81 -14.21
C GLY A 428 23.78 -10.02 -15.09
N GLU A 429 24.94 -10.63 -14.86
CA GLU A 429 25.42 -11.76 -15.67
C GLU A 429 24.38 -12.89 -15.79
N LEU A 430 23.74 -13.27 -14.68
CA LEU A 430 22.70 -14.31 -14.69
C LEU A 430 21.48 -13.91 -15.53
N ALA A 431 20.95 -12.70 -15.35
CA ALA A 431 19.80 -12.20 -16.12
C ALA A 431 20.10 -12.14 -17.63
N ARG A 432 21.32 -11.75 -18.00
CA ARG A 432 21.76 -11.76 -19.41
C ARG A 432 21.86 -13.19 -19.96
N GLN A 433 22.39 -14.13 -19.19
CA GLN A 433 22.44 -15.55 -19.58
C GLN A 433 21.04 -16.15 -19.73
N GLU A 434 20.11 -15.84 -18.82
CA GLU A 434 18.71 -16.25 -18.93
C GLU A 434 18.05 -15.66 -20.16
N SER A 435 18.27 -14.37 -20.45
CA SER A 435 17.74 -13.73 -21.65
C SER A 435 18.26 -14.37 -22.94
N VAL A 436 19.55 -14.74 -23.00
CA VAL A 436 20.13 -15.49 -24.12
C VAL A 436 19.48 -16.88 -24.25
N ALA A 437 19.31 -17.59 -23.13
CA ALA A 437 18.67 -18.90 -23.11
C ALA A 437 17.21 -18.83 -23.58
N ALA A 438 16.43 -17.87 -23.07
CA ALA A 438 15.05 -17.60 -23.45
C ALA A 438 14.94 -17.24 -24.95
N ALA A 439 15.84 -16.38 -25.44
CA ALA A 439 15.93 -16.04 -26.86
C ALA A 439 16.19 -17.28 -27.74
N SER A 440 17.14 -18.12 -27.34
CA SER A 440 17.55 -19.31 -28.11
C SER A 440 16.47 -20.39 -28.20
N SER A 441 15.62 -20.48 -27.17
CA SER A 441 14.53 -21.44 -27.08
C SER A 441 13.18 -20.86 -27.50
N ALA A 442 13.12 -19.55 -27.80
CA ALA A 442 11.88 -18.79 -27.94
C ALA A 442 10.92 -19.01 -26.77
N ASP A 443 11.45 -19.08 -25.54
CA ASP A 443 10.66 -19.34 -24.34
C ASP A 443 9.85 -18.11 -23.93
N GLN A 444 8.61 -18.08 -24.43
CA GLN A 444 7.61 -17.09 -24.09
C GLN A 444 7.10 -17.18 -22.63
N ASN A 445 7.59 -18.12 -21.81
CA ASN A 445 7.29 -18.13 -20.38
C ASN A 445 8.37 -17.43 -19.54
N SER A 446 9.51 -17.04 -20.16
CA SER A 446 10.56 -16.31 -19.47
C SER A 446 10.29 -14.80 -19.52
N GLU A 447 10.33 -14.15 -18.36
CA GLU A 447 10.28 -12.69 -18.25
C GLU A 447 11.47 -12.00 -18.97
N TYR A 448 12.56 -12.74 -19.22
CA TYR A 448 13.75 -12.25 -19.92
C TYR A 448 13.68 -12.44 -21.45
N TYR A 449 12.55 -12.92 -21.99
CA TYR A 449 12.34 -13.00 -23.42
C TYR A 449 12.04 -11.61 -24.02
N TYR A 450 12.92 -11.15 -24.91
CA TYR A 450 12.84 -9.79 -25.50
C TYR A 450 11.52 -9.51 -26.23
N GLY A 451 10.83 -10.55 -26.73
CA GLY A 451 9.62 -10.41 -27.53
C GLY A 451 8.40 -9.87 -26.78
N PHE A 452 8.50 -9.64 -25.47
CA PHE A 452 7.49 -8.98 -24.66
C PHE A 452 7.71 -7.48 -24.48
N TYR A 453 8.74 -6.93 -25.12
CA TYR A 453 9.15 -5.56 -24.87
C TYR A 453 9.27 -4.75 -26.16
N ARG A 454 8.98 -3.46 -26.05
CA ARG A 454 9.11 -2.46 -27.12
C ARG A 454 10.16 -1.42 -26.79
N ASP A 455 10.79 -0.87 -27.82
CA ASP A 455 11.65 0.31 -27.69
C ASP A 455 10.84 1.57 -27.35
N LEU A 456 11.52 2.69 -27.09
CA LEU A 456 10.88 3.98 -26.81
C LEU A 456 10.10 4.58 -27.99
N ASN A 457 10.26 4.00 -29.19
CA ASN A 457 9.50 4.30 -30.40
C ASN A 457 8.41 3.26 -30.70
N TYR A 458 8.06 2.42 -29.71
CA TYR A 458 7.02 1.39 -29.77
C TYR A 458 7.29 0.24 -30.76
N ASN A 459 8.51 0.08 -31.26
CA ASN A 459 8.87 -1.07 -32.08
C ASN A 459 9.14 -2.28 -31.17
N LEU A 460 8.57 -3.44 -31.51
CA LEU A 460 8.84 -4.68 -30.78
C LEU A 460 10.33 -5.04 -30.90
N PHE A 461 10.93 -5.46 -29.79
CA PHE A 461 12.27 -6.03 -29.86
C PHE A 461 12.23 -7.35 -30.64
N THR A 462 13.23 -7.53 -31.48
CA THR A 462 13.37 -8.66 -32.39
C THR A 462 14.51 -9.59 -32.01
N ASN A 463 15.38 -9.16 -31.09
CA ASN A 463 16.52 -9.92 -30.62
C ASN A 463 17.01 -9.39 -29.28
N ASN A 464 17.88 -10.18 -28.63
CA ASN A 464 18.43 -9.81 -27.34
C ASN A 464 19.34 -8.57 -27.38
N SER A 465 19.90 -8.22 -28.56
CA SER A 465 20.78 -7.07 -28.64
C SER A 465 20.07 -5.71 -28.54
N GLN A 466 18.74 -5.73 -28.66
CA GLN A 466 17.87 -4.60 -28.42
C GLN A 466 17.38 -4.52 -26.97
N PHE A 467 17.60 -5.56 -26.17
CA PHE A 467 17.05 -5.70 -24.83
C PHE A 467 18.12 -5.71 -23.74
N MET A 468 18.94 -6.77 -23.65
CA MET A 468 19.88 -6.96 -22.51
C MET A 468 21.36 -6.91 -22.89
N ASP A 469 21.72 -6.88 -24.18
CA ASP A 469 23.11 -6.94 -24.65
C ASP A 469 23.45 -5.95 -25.79
N PRO A 470 24.21 -4.87 -25.56
CA PRO A 470 24.97 -4.61 -24.35
C PRO A 470 24.07 -4.10 -23.21
N PRO A 471 24.45 -4.35 -21.95
CA PRO A 471 23.80 -3.72 -20.82
C PRO A 471 24.09 -2.22 -20.78
N VAL A 472 23.14 -1.46 -20.25
CA VAL A 472 23.29 -0.04 -19.91
C VAL A 472 23.84 0.06 -18.49
N LEU A 473 25.10 0.47 -18.36
CA LEU A 473 25.73 0.69 -17.07
C LEU A 473 25.17 1.96 -16.40
N LYS A 474 24.82 1.86 -15.13
CA LYS A 474 24.37 2.98 -14.30
C LYS A 474 25.01 2.89 -12.92
N THR A 475 25.37 4.03 -12.36
CA THR A 475 25.74 4.11 -10.95
C THR A 475 24.48 4.39 -10.13
N VAL A 476 24.08 3.46 -9.27
CA VAL A 476 22.97 3.64 -8.34
C VAL A 476 23.57 3.67 -6.94
N ASN A 477 23.37 4.78 -6.22
CA ASN A 477 23.89 4.98 -4.87
C ASN A 477 25.41 4.75 -4.73
N GLY A 478 26.20 5.20 -5.72
CA GLY A 478 27.65 5.04 -5.73
C GLY A 478 28.15 3.62 -6.08
N VAL A 479 27.24 2.68 -6.34
CA VAL A 479 27.55 1.31 -6.80
C VAL A 479 27.25 1.20 -8.28
N GLU A 480 28.21 0.74 -9.07
CA GLU A 480 27.97 0.42 -10.48
C GLU A 480 27.06 -0.80 -10.61
N ASP A 481 26.07 -0.68 -11.49
CA ASP A 481 25.09 -1.71 -11.79
C ASP A 481 24.76 -1.71 -13.28
N ALA A 482 24.17 -2.79 -13.77
CA ALA A 482 23.89 -3.02 -15.18
C ALA A 482 22.38 -3.19 -15.40
N TYR A 483 21.85 -2.56 -16.45
CA TYR A 483 20.42 -2.58 -16.78
C TYR A 483 20.19 -2.97 -18.24
N SER A 484 18.97 -3.38 -18.57
CA SER A 484 18.49 -3.51 -19.93
C SER A 484 18.45 -2.15 -20.63
N GLN A 485 18.27 -2.16 -21.95
CA GLN A 485 17.82 -0.99 -22.69
C GLN A 485 16.46 -0.51 -22.14
N PRO A 486 16.19 0.81 -22.13
CA PRO A 486 14.87 1.34 -21.79
C PRO A 486 13.81 0.76 -22.71
N CYS A 487 12.74 0.24 -22.11
CA CYS A 487 11.70 -0.45 -22.84
C CYS A 487 10.33 -0.21 -22.25
N PHE A 488 9.30 -0.60 -22.99
CA PHE A 488 7.96 -0.79 -22.46
C PHE A 488 7.59 -2.26 -22.49
N ILE A 489 6.74 -2.70 -21.56
CA ILE A 489 6.08 -4.00 -21.65
C ILE A 489 5.02 -3.91 -22.75
N ASP A 490 5.01 -4.86 -23.68
CA ASP A 490 4.04 -4.93 -24.76
C ASP A 490 2.69 -5.43 -24.25
N PHE A 491 1.74 -4.52 -24.09
CA PHE A 491 0.35 -4.84 -23.79
C PHE A 491 -0.53 -4.90 -25.05
N GLY A 492 0.03 -4.76 -26.26
CA GLY A 492 -0.70 -4.61 -27.51
C GLY A 492 -1.17 -3.17 -27.78
N THR A 493 -2.08 -3.00 -28.75
CA THR A 493 -2.61 -1.68 -29.17
C THR A 493 -4.07 -1.51 -28.74
N ALA A 494 -4.50 -0.27 -28.49
CA ALA A 494 -5.87 0.07 -28.10
C ALA A 494 -6.92 -0.57 -29.02
N SER A 495 -6.68 -0.58 -30.33
CA SER A 495 -7.54 -1.20 -31.35
C SER A 495 -7.85 -2.69 -31.12
N ASN A 496 -7.00 -3.39 -30.38
CA ASN A 496 -7.15 -4.81 -30.10
C ASN A 496 -8.06 -5.06 -28.89
N PHE A 497 -8.29 -4.03 -28.06
CA PHE A 497 -8.94 -4.19 -26.76
C PHE A 497 -10.11 -3.26 -26.52
N THR A 498 -10.30 -2.19 -27.28
CA THR A 498 -11.45 -1.28 -27.11
C THR A 498 -12.15 -0.99 -28.43
N ASN A 499 -13.48 -0.87 -28.35
CA ASN A 499 -14.33 -0.44 -29.46
C ASN A 499 -14.46 1.09 -29.56
N PHE A 500 -13.87 1.84 -28.63
CA PHE A 500 -13.84 3.31 -28.71
C PHE A 500 -12.71 3.79 -29.62
N THR A 501 -13.07 4.60 -30.62
CA THR A 501 -12.12 5.28 -31.51
C THR A 501 -11.97 6.77 -31.20
N THR A 502 -12.85 7.32 -30.36
CA THR A 502 -12.82 8.70 -29.85
C THR A 502 -13.33 8.75 -28.41
N PRO A 503 -12.86 9.69 -27.57
CA PRO A 503 -13.32 9.79 -26.19
C PRO A 503 -14.84 9.97 -26.11
N ALA A 504 -15.50 9.22 -25.22
CA ALA A 504 -16.95 9.24 -25.11
C ALA A 504 -17.51 10.56 -24.52
N PHE A 505 -16.72 11.20 -23.67
CA PHE A 505 -16.93 12.53 -23.08
C PHE A 505 -15.70 13.42 -23.30
N SER A 506 -15.87 14.74 -23.17
CA SER A 506 -14.75 15.67 -23.29
C SER A 506 -13.87 15.65 -22.04
N GLY A 507 -12.59 16.03 -22.16
CA GLY A 507 -11.65 16.00 -21.03
C GLY A 507 -12.06 16.84 -19.82
N VAL A 508 -12.87 17.89 -20.01
CA VAL A 508 -13.36 18.75 -18.92
C VAL A 508 -14.57 18.19 -18.18
N ASP A 509 -15.15 17.10 -18.69
CA ASP A 509 -16.31 16.45 -18.11
C ASP A 509 -15.92 15.38 -17.07
N TYR A 510 -14.62 15.11 -16.92
CA TYR A 510 -14.12 14.12 -15.98
C TYR A 510 -13.65 14.75 -14.68
N VAL A 511 -13.95 14.08 -13.56
CA VAL A 511 -13.28 14.28 -12.27
C VAL A 511 -12.84 12.91 -11.79
N ILE A 512 -11.64 12.83 -11.21
CA ILE A 512 -11.10 11.58 -10.69
C ILE A 512 -11.02 11.65 -9.17
N VAL A 513 -11.56 10.62 -8.52
CA VAL A 513 -11.51 10.40 -7.08
C VAL A 513 -10.49 9.30 -6.83
N GLY A 514 -9.47 9.64 -6.02
CA GLY A 514 -8.36 8.80 -5.55
C GLY A 514 -7.87 7.68 -6.48
N GLY A 515 -6.67 7.82 -7.06
CA GLY A 515 -5.92 6.74 -7.73
C GLY A 515 -5.32 7.23 -9.04
N ALA A 516 -4.00 7.42 -9.08
CA ALA A 516 -3.23 7.76 -10.29
C ALA A 516 -2.72 6.49 -10.99
#